data_AF-A0A1I2JB10-F1
#
_entry.id   AF-A0A1I2JB10-F1
#
_cell.length_a   1.000
_cell.length_b   1.000
_cell.length_c   1.000
_cell.angle_alpha   90.00
_cell.angle_beta   90.00
_cell.angle_gamma   90.00
#
_symmetry.space_group_name_H-M   'P 1'
#
loop_
_entity.id
_entity.type
_entity.pdbx_description
1 polymer ?
#
loop_
_entity_poly.entity_id
_entity_poly.type
_entity_poly.pdbx_seq_one_letter_code
_entity_poly.pdbx_strand_id
1 'polypeptide(L)' 'MLVHVFRGPGRVFGVTQDEAGANLPAQFAPWAAVKSAELSRERAMPGIDSGECMDDIARYGFHITNAHVRITDQVV' A
#
# COMPACT_ATOMS: atom_id res chain seq x y z
N MET A 1 4.93 -9.03 8.66
CA MET A 1 3.61 -8.35 8.69
C MET A 1 2.84 -8.74 7.45
N LEU A 2 1.70 -9.42 7.58
CA LEU A 2 0.86 -9.74 6.42
C LEU A 2 0.21 -8.46 5.90
N VAL A 3 0.37 -8.19 4.60
CA VAL A 3 -0.24 -7.05 3.91
C VAL A 3 -0.92 -7.48 2.62
N HIS A 4 -1.90 -6.70 2.21
CA HIS A 4 -2.71 -6.87 1.02
C HIS A 4 -2.43 -5.72 0.07
N VAL A 5 -2.08 -6.06 -1.17
CA VAL A 5 -1.75 -5.10 -2.23
C VAL A 5 -2.95 -4.94 -3.14
N PHE A 6 -3.37 -3.71 -3.33
CA PHE A 6 -4.45 -3.30 -4.20
C PHE A 6 -3.91 -2.40 -5.32
N ARG A 7 -4.53 -2.51 -6.49
CA ARG A 7 -4.28 -1.63 -7.63
C ARG A 7 -5.45 -0.67 -7.80
N GLY A 8 -5.15 0.61 -7.86
CA GLY A 8 -6.09 1.66 -8.23
C GLY A 8 -5.94 2.08 -9.70
N PRO A 9 -6.62 3.15 -10.14
CA PRO A 9 -6.50 3.73 -11.47
C PRO A 9 -5.05 4.06 -11.84
N GLY A 10 -4.72 3.86 -13.12
CA GLY A 10 -3.39 4.15 -13.67
C GLY A 10 -2.30 3.25 -13.09
N ARG A 11 -1.34 3.86 -12.37
CA ARG A 11 -0.18 3.21 -11.75
C ARG A 11 -0.18 3.37 -10.22
N VAL A 12 -1.36 3.56 -9.62
CA VAL A 12 -1.50 3.67 -8.17
C VAL A 12 -1.60 2.28 -7.54
N PHE A 13 -0.81 2.05 -6.49
CA PHE A 13 -0.88 0.86 -5.67
C PHE A 13 -1.09 1.25 -4.21
N GLY A 14 -2.02 0.56 -3.55
CA GLY A 14 -2.26 0.66 -2.13
C GLY A 14 -1.82 -0.61 -1.42
N VAL A 15 -1.24 -0.47 -0.23
CA VAL A 15 -0.85 -1.58 0.63
C VAL A 15 -1.44 -1.35 2.01
N THR A 16 -2.08 -2.36 2.58
CA THR A 16 -2.77 -2.27 3.88
C THR A 16 -2.81 -3.63 4.56
N GLN A 17 -3.05 -3.67 5.87
CA GLN A 17 -3.33 -4.92 6.59
C GLN A 17 -4.80 -5.35 6.51
N ASP A 18 -5.68 -4.48 6.00
CA ASP A 18 -7.08 -4.80 5.78
C ASP A 18 -7.24 -5.66 4.52
N GLU A 19 -7.72 -6.90 4.69
CA GLU A 19 -7.95 -7.85 3.60
C GLU A 19 -8.96 -7.34 2.57
N ALA A 20 -9.93 -6.52 2.99
CA ALA A 20 -10.92 -5.92 2.11
C ALA A 20 -10.43 -4.60 1.48
N GLY A 21 -9.33 -4.03 1.97
CA GLY A 21 -8.84 -2.73 1.54
C GLY A 21 -9.79 -1.57 1.87
N ALA A 22 -10.66 -1.72 2.88
CA ALA A 22 -11.71 -0.76 3.19
C ALA A 22 -11.16 0.58 3.75
N ASN A 23 -9.92 0.56 4.25
CA ASN A 23 -9.22 1.75 4.73
C ASN A 23 -8.42 2.51 3.66
N LEU A 24 -8.47 2.10 2.38
CA LEU A 24 -7.75 2.78 1.31
C LEU A 24 -8.50 4.06 0.85
N PRO A 25 -7.78 5.12 0.42
CA PRO A 25 -8.40 6.37 0.00
C PRO A 25 -9.38 6.20 -1.16
N ALA A 26 -10.60 6.75 -1.01
CA ALA A 26 -11.67 6.63 -2.00
C ALA A 26 -11.37 7.32 -3.34
N GLN A 27 -10.48 8.32 -3.34
CA GLN A 27 -10.09 9.04 -4.57
C GLN A 27 -9.37 8.18 -5.61
N PHE A 28 -8.83 7.03 -5.20
CA PHE A 28 -8.23 6.04 -6.10
C PHE A 28 -9.05 4.75 -6.17
N ALA A 29 -10.31 4.79 -5.76
CA ALA A 29 -11.25 3.73 -6.07
C ALA A 29 -11.58 3.74 -7.59
N PRO A 30 -11.96 2.60 -8.18
CA PRO A 30 -12.09 1.29 -7.55
C PRO A 30 -10.73 0.63 -7.30
N TRP A 31 -10.60 0.00 -6.12
CA TRP A 31 -9.44 -0.81 -5.76
C TRP A 31 -9.64 -2.25 -6.19
N ALA A 32 -8.64 -2.84 -6.83
CA ALA A 32 -8.62 -4.25 -7.21
C ALA A 32 -7.53 -4.99 -6.42
N ALA A 33 -7.91 -6.04 -5.69
CA ALA A 33 -6.94 -6.88 -5.00
C ALA A 33 -5.98 -7.55 -6.01
N VAL A 34 -4.69 -7.43 -5.74
CA VAL A 34 -3.63 -7.99 -6.61
C VAL A 34 -3.03 -9.24 -5.98
N LYS A 35 -2.56 -9.10 -4.74
CA LYS A 35 -1.90 -10.18 -3.99
C LYS A 35 -1.81 -9.84 -2.51
N SER A 36 -1.62 -10.87 -1.70
CA SER A 36 -1.17 -10.74 -0.32
C SER A 36 0.31 -11.11 -0.24
N ALA A 37 1.05 -10.45 0.63
CA ALA A 37 2.46 -10.74 0.86
C ALA A 37 2.84 -10.54 2.32
N GLU A 38 3.81 -11.31 2.77
CA GLU A 38 4.43 -11.05 4.06
C GLU A 38 5.55 -10.01 3.89
N LEU A 39 5.33 -8.85 4.50
CA LEU A 39 6.28 -7.75 4.54
C LEU A 39 7.22 -7.93 5.74
N SER A 40 8.52 -7.85 5.48
CA SER A 40 9.57 -7.82 6.51
C SER A 40 10.56 -6.73 6.16
N ARG A 41 11.13 -6.05 7.17
CA ARG A 41 12.15 -5.00 6.95
C ARG A 41 13.39 -5.55 6.23
N GLU A 42 13.68 -6.84 6.38
CA GLU A 42 14.83 -7.48 5.77
C GLU A 42 14.59 -7.93 4.32
N ARG A 43 13.32 -8.02 3.89
CA ARG A 43 12.95 -8.52 2.56
C ARG A 43 12.20 -7.44 1.79
N ALA A 44 12.93 -6.77 0.91
CA ALA A 44 12.36 -5.76 0.01
C ALA A 44 11.30 -6.38 -0.92
N MET A 45 10.15 -5.70 -1.03
CA MET A 45 9.21 -5.92 -2.13
C MET A 45 9.65 -5.13 -3.37
N PRO A 46 9.62 -5.71 -4.58
CA PRO A 46 9.99 -4.99 -5.79
C PRO A 46 9.17 -3.71 -5.96
N GLY A 47 9.85 -2.57 -6.00
CA GLY A 47 9.23 -1.27 -6.24
C GLY A 47 8.52 -0.63 -5.05
N ILE A 48 8.70 -1.16 -3.83
CA ILE A 48 8.18 -0.60 -2.58
C ILE A 48 9.30 -0.69 -1.52
N ASP A 49 9.66 0.44 -0.92
CA ASP A 49 10.51 0.43 0.27
C ASP A 49 9.73 -0.21 1.43
N SER A 50 10.21 -1.34 1.93
CA SER A 50 9.50 -2.12 2.95
C SER A 50 9.54 -1.46 4.32
N GLY A 51 10.56 -0.65 4.61
CA GLY A 51 10.62 0.16 5.83
C GLY A 51 9.57 1.27 5.79
N GLU A 52 9.57 2.08 4.74
CA GLU A 52 8.59 3.17 4.58
C GLU A 52 7.15 2.64 4.55
N CYS A 53 6.91 1.52 3.87
CA CYS A 53 5.59 0.89 3.82
C CYS A 53 5.13 0.44 5.21
N MET A 54 6.01 -0.18 6.01
CA MET A 54 5.67 -0.56 7.39
C MET A 54 5.37 0.65 8.28
N ASP A 55 6.18 1.71 8.16
CA ASP A 55 6.03 2.92 8.96
C ASP A 55 4.74 3.68 8.59
N ASP A 56 4.42 3.77 7.29
CA ASP A 56 3.17 4.34 6.80
C ASP A 56 1.94 3.53 7.25
N ILE A 57 1.99 2.20 7.15
CA ILE A 57 0.90 1.34 7.62
C ILE A 57 0.71 1.49 9.14
N ALA A 58 1.78 1.55 9.92
CA ALA A 58 1.70 1.76 11.36
C ALA A 58 1.12 3.13 11.72
N ARG A 59 1.38 4.16 10.90
CA ARG A 59 0.97 5.55 11.17
C ARG A 59 -0.41 5.90 10.62
N TYR A 60 -0.74 5.44 9.42
CA TYR A 60 -1.93 5.84 8.65
C TYR A 60 -2.88 4.66 8.38
N GLY A 61 -2.44 3.42 8.63
CA GLY A 61 -3.19 2.19 8.31
C GLY A 61 -2.95 1.67 6.90
N PHE A 62 -2.33 2.46 6.02
CA PHE A 62 -2.03 2.08 4.64
C PHE A 62 -0.78 2.79 4.11
N HIS A 63 -0.28 2.33 2.97
CA HIS A 63 0.80 2.94 2.20
C HIS A 63 0.39 3.05 0.73
N ILE A 64 0.56 4.23 0.11
CA ILE A 64 0.21 4.46 -1.30
C ILE A 64 1.44 4.84 -2.10
N THR A 65 1.56 4.23 -3.28
CA THR A 65 2.52 4.64 -4.31
C THR A 65 1.80 4.97 -5.62
N ASN A 66 2.37 5.89 -6.39
CA ASN A 66 2.00 6.12 -7.78
C ASN A 66 3.24 6.00 -8.65
N ALA A 67 3.23 5.06 -9.58
CA ALA A 67 4.40 4.75 -10.42
C ALA A 67 5.68 4.55 -9.59
N HIS A 68 5.57 3.82 -8.46
CA HIS A 68 6.66 3.53 -7.51
C HIS A 68 7.16 4.72 -6.69
N VAL A 69 6.53 5.88 -6.80
CA VAL A 69 6.79 7.03 -5.94
C VAL A 69 5.82 7.01 -4.77
N ARG A 70 6.35 7.08 -3.54
CA ARG A 70 5.54 7.20 -2.32
C ARG A 70 4.74 8.50 -2.33
N ILE A 71 3.42 8.39 -2.12
CA ILE A 71 2.49 9.52 -2.05
C ILE A 71 1.55 9.46 -0.83
N THR A 72 1.81 8.57 0.13
CA THR A 72 0.93 8.35 1.31
C THR A 72 0.64 9.64 2.07
N ASP A 73 1.62 10.52 2.21
CA ASP A 73 1.51 11.81 2.92
C ASP A 73 0.68 12.87 2.17
N GLN A 74 0.41 12.66 0.87
CA GLN A 74 -0.40 13.57 0.05
C GLN A 74 -1.89 13.23 0.09
N VAL A 75 -2.26 12.12 0.74
CA VAL A 75 -3.60 11.51 0.65
C VAL A 75 -4.18 11.18 2.03
N VAL A 76 -3.54 11.70 3.09
CA VAL A 76 -3.97 11.64 4.50
C VAL A 76 -4.64 12.94 4.94
#